data_AF-A0A1H3TGW6-F1
#
_entry.id   AF-A0A1H3TGW6-F1
#
_cell.length_a   1.000
_cell.length_b   1.000
_cell.length_c   1.000
_cell.angle_alpha   90.00
_cell.angle_beta   90.00
_cell.angle_gamma   90.00
#
_symmetry.space_group_name_H-M   'P 1'
#
loop_
_entity.id
_entity.type
_entity.pdbx_description
1 polymer ?
#
loop_
_entity_poly.entity_id
_entity_poly.type
_entity_poly.pdbx_seq_one_letter_code
_entity_poly.pdbx_strand_id
1 'polypeptide(L)'
;MKNYQQRGHVIEVPTAAVAVAAGQAVAIGAILAVANGPAQVGEPYNAERVGVFVLPKAAGTAWTQGQPLRWDVETGAFAVGGAATAGDVTGAAFAFEGADSAATQGAVCLPGVIGTVAA
;
A
#
# COMPACT_ATOMS: atom_id res chain seq x y z
N MET A 1 -25.99 15.28 -2.44
CA MET A 1 -26.74 14.70 -3.58
C MET A 1 -27.33 13.37 -3.15
N LYS A 2 -28.43 12.89 -3.73
CA LYS A 2 -29.08 11.62 -3.32
C LYS A 2 -28.21 10.37 -3.57
N ASN A 3 -27.19 10.51 -4.41
CA ASN A 3 -26.22 9.47 -4.81
C ASN A 3 -24.84 9.64 -4.17
N TYR A 4 -24.63 10.67 -3.35
CA TYR A 4 -23.35 10.84 -2.65
C TYR A 4 -23.36 9.97 -1.39
N GLN A 5 -22.45 9.00 -1.34
CA GLN A 5 -22.33 8.10 -0.20
C GLN A 5 -21.13 8.46 0.69
N GLN A 6 -19.94 8.64 0.12
CA GLN A 6 -18.74 9.06 0.84
C GLN A 6 -17.64 9.57 -0.10
N ARG A 7 -16.58 10.17 0.47
CA ARG A 7 -15.41 10.69 -0.27
C ARG A 7 -14.57 9.60 -0.97
N GLY A 8 -14.76 8.32 -0.62
CA GLY A 8 -14.06 7.19 -1.24
C GLY A 8 -12.61 6.98 -0.80
N HIS A 9 -12.12 7.76 0.17
CA HIS A 9 -10.75 7.66 0.68
C HIS A 9 -10.55 6.43 1.56
N VAL A 10 -11.61 6.01 2.25
CA VAL A 10 -11.62 4.83 3.11
C VAL A 10 -12.49 3.76 2.45
N ILE A 11 -11.97 2.53 2.40
CA ILE A 11 -12.73 1.35 2.02
C ILE A 11 -12.89 0.44 3.22
N GLU A 12 -14.11 -0.06 3.42
CA GLU A 12 -14.37 -1.16 4.34
C GLU A 12 -14.05 -2.47 3.62
N VAL A 13 -13.17 -3.25 4.21
CA VAL A 13 -12.88 -4.62 3.80
C VAL A 13 -13.72 -5.52 4.69
N PRO A 14 -14.72 -6.25 4.14
CA PRO A 14 -15.70 -6.97 4.94
C PRO A 14 -15.11 -8.19 5.66
N THR A 15 -14.00 -8.73 5.16
CA THR A 15 -13.38 -9.94 5.71
C THR A 15 -11.88 -9.89 5.46
N ALA A 16 -11.11 -9.80 6.53
CA ALA A 16 -9.66 -9.96 6.49
C ALA A 16 -9.30 -11.41 6.11
N ALA A 17 -8.60 -11.59 4.99
CA ALA A 17 -8.08 -12.89 4.55
C ALA A 17 -6.91 -13.38 5.43
N VAL A 18 -6.16 -12.43 6.00
CA VAL A 18 -5.05 -12.63 6.92
C VAL A 18 -5.19 -11.60 8.03
N ALA A 19 -4.69 -11.90 9.24
CA ALA A 19 -4.65 -10.91 10.31
C ALA A 19 -3.85 -9.67 9.87
N VAL A 20 -4.41 -8.48 10.09
CA VAL A 20 -3.80 -7.19 9.74
C VAL A 20 -3.58 -6.36 11.00
N ALA A 21 -2.47 -5.63 11.03
CA ALA A 21 -2.18 -4.65 12.08
C ALA A 21 -2.60 -3.24 11.65
N ALA A 22 -2.86 -2.35 12.61
CA ALA A 22 -3.05 -0.93 12.33
C ALA A 22 -1.78 -0.33 11.69
N GLY A 23 -1.94 0.48 10.66
CA GLY A 23 -0.84 1.07 9.90
C GLY A 23 -0.19 0.12 8.89
N GLN A 24 -0.66 -1.12 8.77
CA GLN A 24 -0.13 -2.07 7.80
C GLN A 24 -0.64 -1.76 6.39
N ALA A 25 0.24 -1.78 5.40
CA ALA A 25 -0.13 -1.73 4.00
C ALA A 25 -0.82 -3.05 3.58
N VAL A 26 -1.92 -2.92 2.85
CA VAL A 26 -2.73 -4.03 2.37
C VAL A 26 -3.01 -3.86 0.88
N ALA A 27 -2.93 -4.97 0.14
CA ALA A 27 -3.32 -5.04 -1.27
C ALA A 27 -4.73 -5.64 -1.38
N ILE A 28 -5.69 -4.86 -1.89
CA ILE A 28 -7.07 -5.28 -2.13
C ILE A 28 -7.25 -5.39 -3.65
N GLY A 29 -6.85 -6.53 -4.21
CA GLY A 29 -6.69 -6.67 -5.66
C GLY A 29 -5.62 -5.70 -6.18
N ALA A 30 -5.99 -4.81 -7.09
CA ALA A 30 -5.09 -3.79 -7.66
C ALA A 30 -4.97 -2.50 -6.83
N ILE A 31 -5.55 -2.48 -5.63
CA ILE A 31 -5.63 -1.30 -4.78
C ILE A 31 -4.63 -1.45 -3.64
N LEU A 32 -3.83 -0.41 -3.42
CA LEU A 32 -3.04 -0.27 -2.20
C LEU A 32 -3.76 0.63 -1.20
N ALA A 33 -3.82 0.18 0.04
CA ALA A 33 -4.39 0.92 1.16
C ALA A 33 -3.62 0.63 2.44
N VAL A 34 -3.87 1.39 3.50
CA VAL A 34 -3.29 1.20 4.83
C VAL A 34 -4.40 0.93 5.82
N ALA A 35 -4.29 -0.13 6.62
CA ALA A 35 -5.31 -0.49 7.60
C ALA A 35 -5.40 0.55 8.73
N ASN A 36 -6.59 1.06 9.01
CA ASN A 36 -6.83 2.05 10.07
C ASN A 36 -6.83 1.43 11.47
N GLY A 37 -7.04 0.11 11.56
CA GLY A 37 -7.12 -0.64 12.81
C GLY A 37 -6.72 -2.10 12.59
N PRO A 38 -6.44 -2.84 13.68
CA PRO A 38 -6.15 -4.26 13.57
C PRO A 38 -7.44 -5.06 13.30
N ALA A 39 -7.31 -6.20 12.62
CA ALA A 39 -8.40 -7.16 12.46
C ALA A 39 -7.85 -8.59 12.36
N GLN A 40 -8.53 -9.54 12.97
CA GLN A 40 -8.24 -10.96 12.83
C GLN A 40 -8.83 -11.52 11.53
N VAL A 41 -8.38 -12.72 11.15
CA VAL A 41 -8.96 -13.43 10.00
C VAL A 41 -10.48 -13.57 10.18
N GLY A 42 -11.24 -13.17 9.17
CA GLY A 42 -12.70 -13.21 9.23
C GLY A 42 -13.36 -11.90 9.69
N GLU A 43 -12.61 -10.97 10.28
CA GLU A 43 -13.17 -9.71 10.80
C GLU A 43 -13.13 -8.59 9.75
N PRO A 44 -14.07 -7.63 9.81
CA PRO A 44 -14.04 -6.45 8.96
C PRO A 44 -13.04 -5.41 9.46
N TYR A 45 -12.47 -4.63 8.55
CA TYR A 45 -11.62 -3.48 8.89
C TYR A 45 -11.72 -2.38 7.85
N ASN A 46 -11.32 -1.17 8.25
CA ASN A 46 -11.26 -0.01 7.36
C ASN A 46 -9.82 0.20 6.88
N ALA A 47 -9.65 0.55 5.61
CA ALA A 47 -8.35 0.87 5.04
C ALA A 47 -8.38 2.20 4.26
N GLU A 48 -7.36 3.02 4.49
CA GLU A 48 -7.19 4.33 3.87
C GLU A 48 -6.35 4.21 2.60
N ARG A 49 -6.91 4.66 1.48
CA ARG A 49 -6.39 4.47 0.12
C ARG A 49 -5.68 5.71 -0.41
N VAL A 50 -5.81 6.82 0.33
CA VAL A 50 -5.32 8.14 -0.06
C VAL A 50 -4.59 8.74 1.13
N GLY A 51 -3.33 9.12 0.95
CA GLY A 51 -2.54 9.75 2.00
C GLY A 51 -1.05 9.48 1.87
N VAL A 52 -0.28 10.03 2.80
CA VAL A 52 1.15 9.77 2.93
C VAL A 52 1.37 8.99 4.22
N PHE A 53 2.02 7.83 4.11
CA PHE A 53 2.22 6.90 5.22
C PHE A 53 3.68 6.48 5.29
N VAL A 54 4.18 6.28 6.50
CA VAL A 54 5.49 5.66 6.70
C VAL A 54 5.29 4.15 6.62
N LEU A 55 5.80 3.54 5.53
CA LEU A 55 5.57 2.13 5.21
C LEU A 55 6.91 1.38 5.07
N PRO A 56 6.91 0.05 5.21
CA PRO A 56 8.11 -0.76 5.07
C PRO A 56 8.75 -0.59 3.68
N LYS A 57 10.08 -0.49 3.69
CA LYS A 57 10.91 -0.32 2.49
C LYS A 57 11.83 -1.53 2.34
N ALA A 58 11.91 -2.06 1.12
CA ALA A 58 12.90 -3.05 0.75
C ALA A 58 14.31 -2.43 0.84
N ALA A 59 15.23 -3.12 1.50
CA ALA A 59 16.60 -2.68 1.66
C ALA A 59 17.36 -2.70 0.32
N GLY A 60 18.46 -1.95 0.25
CA GLY A 60 19.45 -2.08 -0.83
C GLY A 60 19.32 -1.07 -1.97
N THR A 61 18.19 -0.37 -2.10
CA THR A 61 18.05 0.73 -3.08
C THR A 61 17.52 1.99 -2.41
N ALA A 62 18.15 3.13 -2.67
CA ALA A 62 17.65 4.42 -2.22
C ALA A 62 16.43 4.86 -3.06
N TRP A 63 15.54 5.63 -2.47
CA TRP A 63 14.41 6.25 -3.18
C TRP A 63 14.68 7.72 -3.45
N THR A 64 14.17 8.21 -4.57
CA THR A 64 14.04 9.63 -4.84
C THR A 64 12.57 10.04 -4.77
N GLN A 65 12.31 11.31 -4.43
CA GLN A 65 10.95 11.83 -4.38
C GLN A 65 10.24 11.69 -5.74
N GLY A 66 8.98 11.26 -5.71
CA GLY A 66 8.16 11.03 -6.90
C GLY A 66 8.44 9.71 -7.62
N GLN A 67 9.42 8.91 -7.16
CA GLN A 67 9.75 7.63 -7.78
C GLN A 67 8.59 6.65 -7.62
N PRO A 68 8.14 5.99 -8.70
CA PRO A 68 7.09 4.98 -8.61
C PRO A 68 7.58 3.79 -7.78
N LEU A 69 6.72 3.30 -6.90
CA LEU A 69 7.00 2.17 -6.02
C LEU A 69 6.20 0.95 -6.45
N ARG A 70 6.81 -0.22 -6.26
CA ARG A 70 6.18 -1.52 -6.35
C ARG A 70 5.88 -2.00 -4.93
N TRP A 71 4.66 -2.44 -4.68
CA TRP A 71 4.35 -3.25 -3.50
C TRP A 71 4.73 -4.70 -3.77
N ASP A 72 5.64 -5.23 -2.99
CA ASP A 72 6.09 -6.61 -3.04
C ASP A 72 5.29 -7.46 -2.04
N VAL A 73 4.47 -8.39 -2.55
CA VAL A 73 3.54 -9.16 -1.71
C VAL A 73 4.23 -10.23 -0.89
N GLU A 74 5.39 -10.73 -1.33
CA GLU A 74 6.13 -11.78 -0.63
C GLU A 74 6.88 -11.21 0.58
N THR A 75 7.50 -10.04 0.41
CA THR A 75 8.26 -9.39 1.47
C THR A 75 7.43 -8.44 2.32
N GLY A 76 6.27 -7.99 1.83
CA GLY A 76 5.42 -7.02 2.53
C GLY A 76 6.06 -5.64 2.62
N ALA A 77 6.81 -5.23 1.58
CA ALA A 77 7.54 -3.97 1.56
C ALA A 77 7.47 -3.28 0.19
N PHE A 78 7.66 -1.97 0.19
CA PHE A 78 7.80 -1.21 -1.04
C PHE A 78 9.21 -1.35 -1.60
N ALA A 79 9.31 -1.64 -2.89
CA ALA A 79 10.55 -1.75 -3.62
C ALA A 79 10.54 -0.81 -4.84
N VAL A 80 11.73 -0.58 -5.38
CA VAL A 80 11.92 0.16 -6.63
C VAL A 80 12.55 -0.76 -7.66
N GLY A 81 11.92 -0.85 -8.84
CA GLY A 81 12.36 -1.77 -9.88
C GLY A 81 12.27 -3.25 -9.48
N GLY A 82 13.17 -4.07 -10.02
CA GLY A 82 13.16 -5.52 -9.84
C GLY A 82 12.10 -6.23 -10.71
N ALA A 83 12.28 -7.53 -10.92
CA ALA A 83 11.26 -8.35 -11.55
C ALA A 83 10.06 -8.45 -10.59
N ALA A 84 8.88 -8.04 -11.04
CA ALA A 84 7.65 -8.20 -10.28
C ALA A 84 7.30 -9.70 -10.20
N THR A 85 6.90 -10.14 -9.03
CA THR A 85 6.38 -11.50 -8.82
C THR A 85 4.85 -11.47 -8.87
N ALA A 86 4.22 -12.61 -9.14
CA ALA A 86 2.76 -12.73 -9.19
C ALA A 86 2.11 -12.16 -7.92
N GLY A 87 1.18 -11.22 -8.10
CA GLY A 87 0.50 -10.51 -7.01
C GLY A 87 1.10 -9.15 -6.63
N ASP A 88 2.31 -8.82 -7.06
CA ASP A 88 2.90 -7.50 -6.83
C ASP A 88 2.05 -6.40 -7.47
N VAL A 89 1.93 -5.26 -6.77
CA VAL A 89 1.15 -4.12 -7.27
C VAL A 89 2.08 -2.98 -7.66
N THR A 90 1.95 -2.50 -8.89
CA THR A 90 2.73 -1.36 -9.42
C THR A 90 1.82 -0.21 -9.83
N GLY A 91 2.36 1.01 -9.86
CA GLY A 91 1.64 2.20 -10.35
C GLY A 91 0.59 2.78 -9.39
N ALA A 92 0.38 2.15 -8.23
CA ALA A 92 -0.55 2.62 -7.19
C ALA A 92 0.10 3.44 -6.07
N ALA A 93 1.43 3.62 -6.10
CA ALA A 93 2.18 4.31 -5.05
C ALA A 93 3.44 4.99 -5.59
N PHE A 94 3.90 6.05 -4.92
CA PHE A 94 5.18 6.69 -5.19
C PHE A 94 5.85 7.16 -3.90
N ALA A 95 7.16 7.35 -3.92
CA ALA A 95 7.93 7.86 -2.79
C ALA A 95 7.61 9.34 -2.56
N PHE A 96 7.07 9.68 -1.38
CA PHE A 96 6.73 11.07 -1.05
C PHE A 96 7.97 11.93 -0.82
N GLU A 97 9.04 11.32 -0.30
CA GLU A 97 10.35 11.92 -0.08
C GLU A 97 11.46 10.89 -0.37
N GLY A 98 12.71 11.34 -0.38
CA GLY A 98 13.85 10.45 -0.54
C GLY A 98 14.07 9.55 0.68
N ALA A 99 14.55 8.33 0.46
CA ALA A 99 14.88 7.38 1.53
C ALA A 99 16.22 6.71 1.25
N ASP A 100 17.11 6.66 2.25
CA ASP A 100 18.44 6.07 2.09
C ASP A 100 18.37 4.57 1.76
N SER A 101 19.44 4.05 1.14
CA SER A 101 19.52 2.62 0.78
C SER A 101 19.45 1.68 1.99
N ALA A 102 19.93 2.14 3.14
CA ALA A 102 19.89 1.42 4.42
C ALA A 102 18.57 1.60 5.20
N ALA A 103 17.70 2.51 4.77
CA ALA A 103 16.43 2.74 5.44
C ALA A 103 15.49 1.53 5.27
N THR A 104 14.84 1.13 6.36
CA THR A 104 13.85 0.04 6.42
C THR A 104 12.40 0.52 6.35
N GLN A 105 12.21 1.84 6.41
CA GLN A 105 10.93 2.52 6.25
C GLN A 105 11.11 3.74 5.35
N GLY A 106 10.03 4.18 4.70
CA GLY A 106 10.01 5.42 3.93
C GLY A 106 8.60 5.99 3.81
N ALA A 107 8.50 7.29 3.55
CA ALA A 107 7.22 7.94 3.32
C ALA A 107 6.72 7.62 1.90
N VAL A 108 5.57 6.96 1.83
CA VAL A 108 4.91 6.51 0.61
C VAL A 108 3.61 7.27 0.45
N CYS A 109 3.41 7.88 -0.72
CA CYS A 109 2.13 8.49 -1.08
C CYS A 109 1.27 7.49 -1.84
N LEU A 110 0.05 7.28 -1.35
CA LEU A 110 -1.02 6.57 -2.03
C LEU A 110 -1.97 7.63 -2.61
N PRO A 111 -2.06 7.81 -3.94
CA PRO A 111 -2.92 8.82 -4.56
C PRO A 111 -4.37 8.36 -4.77
N GLY A 112 -4.73 7.12 -4.38
CA GLY A 112 -6.06 6.55 -4.63
C GLY A 112 -6.29 6.03 -6.04
N VAL A 113 -5.23 5.88 -6.85
CA VAL A 113 -5.31 5.29 -8.19
C VAL A 113 -5.26 3.76 -8.12
N ILE A 114 -5.75 3.11 -9.17
CA ILE A 114 -5.69 1.66 -9.32
C ILE A 114 -4.35 1.29 -9.95
N GLY A 115 -3.66 0.31 -9.37
CA GLY A 115 -2.41 -0.21 -9.89
C GLY A 115 -2.59 -1.30 -10.94
N THR A 116 -1.48 -1.92 -11.30
CA THR A 116 -1.44 -3.16 -12.09
C THR A 116 -0.89 -4.28 -11.22
N VAL A 117 -1.61 -5.39 -11.17
CA VAL A 117 -1.19 -6.61 -10.47
C VAL A 117 -0.37 -7.45 -11.44
N ALA A 118 0.85 -7.82 -11.05
CA ALA A 118 1.66 -8.74 -11.82
C ALA A 118 1.02 -10.14 -11.86
N ALA A 119 1.07 -10.77 -13.04
CA ALA A 119 0.49 -12.08 -13.31
C ALA A 119 1.32 -13.22 -12.71
#